data_AF-A0A7Y5S798-F1
#
_entry.id   AF-A0A7Y5S798-F1
#
_cell.length_a   1.000
_cell.length_b   1.000
_cell.length_c   1.000
_cell.angle_alpha   90.00
_cell.angle_beta   90.00
_cell.angle_gamma   90.00
#
_symmetry.space_group_name_H-M   'P 1'
#
loop_
_entity.id
_entity.type
_entity.pdbx_description
1 polymer ?
#
loop_
_entity_poly.entity_id
_entity_poly.type
_entity_poly.pdbx_seq_one_letter_code
_entity_poly.pdbx_strand_id
1 'polypeptide(L)'
;MPRAEAPQAWEAIGEGTITDSTHPNRPGDFRTYNVRVRVALDEQTGEGEITISNKERADLPPDRYFWRRGRVFQSNDAGDDLPPESVGDLSPATLAMVHPGLLAAYWRERPENFNAEVTGPRNDIKTTHYLIASNDVLWRAWSGQNYLQGPREITFLWRRFHHDVMGSTYENIDYDGTTVLVRRAGVIVSKLTFADPKPIERIRTPKGDPKRDAAMVIPPEEFVFRDLGGGLFACELARANARVFVIEFEDHLLVFEGVYTTRNAETLAAAVRERFKKPVKFFAFSHIHGQYVGGARAWAHEGATILVPPTSAPLVTEVLSAPFDLRSDAWSLASNASSVEPIAEKWAHQDASASVVIINDKESDHTDEYFVVYLPRTKTILTGDLLFYRPGKALTGRSLTLASYIEKKGLAVDRCITTWPLEWPGVKNEVTGEELRAAAKAK
;
A
#
# COMPACT_ATOMS: atom_id res chain seq x y z
N MET A 1 1.13 -20.98 24.75
CA MET A 1 1.38 -19.55 25.05
C MET A 1 2.00 -18.94 23.82
N PRO A 2 1.42 -17.89 23.21
CA PRO A 2 2.10 -17.21 22.12
C PRO A 2 3.32 -16.49 22.70
N ARG A 3 4.50 -16.72 22.12
CA ARG A 3 5.69 -15.91 22.37
C ARG A 3 5.33 -14.46 22.05
N ALA A 4 5.53 -13.55 22.99
CA ALA A 4 5.56 -12.13 22.68
C ALA A 4 6.63 -11.93 21.60
N GLU A 5 6.24 -11.50 20.40
CA GLU A 5 7.20 -11.04 19.40
C GLU A 5 7.97 -9.86 19.99
N ALA A 6 9.30 -9.88 19.88
CA ALA A 6 10.15 -8.79 20.30
C ALA A 6 9.72 -7.49 19.58
N PRO A 7 9.85 -6.31 20.22
CA PRO A 7 9.51 -5.05 19.57
C PRO A 7 10.31 -4.85 18.27
N GLN A 8 9.60 -4.73 17.14
CA GLN A 8 10.15 -4.31 15.84
C GLN A 8 10.31 -2.78 15.74
N ALA A 9 10.00 -2.06 16.82
CA ALA A 9 10.26 -0.63 16.94
C ALA A 9 11.56 -0.37 17.69
N TRP A 10 12.35 0.59 17.20
CA TRP A 10 13.65 0.93 17.75
C TRP A 10 13.88 2.44 17.80
N GLU A 11 14.78 2.88 18.68
CA GLU A 11 15.33 4.23 18.68
C GLU A 11 16.85 4.21 18.65
N ALA A 12 17.46 5.17 17.94
CA ALA A 12 18.88 5.45 17.95
C ALA A 12 19.12 6.91 18.33
N ILE A 13 20.09 7.15 19.23
CA ILE A 13 20.49 8.49 19.66
C ILE A 13 21.80 8.86 18.99
N GLY A 14 21.76 9.90 18.18
CA GLY A 14 22.88 10.57 17.55
C GLY A 14 23.35 11.77 18.34
N GLU A 15 24.66 11.97 18.39
CA GLU A 15 25.29 13.16 18.95
C GLU A 15 26.25 13.75 17.92
N GLY A 16 26.32 15.07 17.82
CA GLY A 16 27.20 15.68 16.84
C GLY A 16 26.96 17.17 16.61
N THR A 17 27.16 17.62 15.38
CA THR A 17 27.11 19.03 15.01
C THR A 17 26.30 19.27 13.76
N ILE A 18 25.58 20.39 13.70
CA ILE A 18 24.92 20.92 12.49
C ILE A 18 25.40 22.36 12.27
N THR A 19 25.62 22.73 11.01
CA THR A 19 25.89 24.11 10.61
C THR A 19 24.59 24.85 10.29
N ASP A 20 24.57 26.15 10.52
CA ASP A 20 23.53 27.06 10.07
C ASP A 20 24.18 28.26 9.39
N SER A 21 23.97 28.33 8.07
CA SER A 21 24.42 29.42 7.21
C SER A 21 23.31 30.43 6.87
N THR A 22 22.10 30.28 7.43
CA THR A 22 20.94 31.11 7.09
C THR A 22 21.00 32.52 7.66
N HIS A 23 21.75 32.73 8.76
CA HIS A 23 21.92 34.02 9.42
C HIS A 23 23.39 34.35 9.69
N PRO A 24 24.21 34.56 8.64
CA PRO A 24 25.63 34.80 8.81
C PRO A 24 25.89 36.22 9.34
N ASN A 25 26.78 36.36 10.32
CA ASN A 25 27.18 37.68 10.82
C ASN A 25 28.14 38.40 9.84
N ARG A 26 28.95 37.65 9.10
CA ARG A 26 29.83 38.12 8.02
C ARG A 26 29.72 37.19 6.80
N PRO A 27 30.03 37.66 5.58
CA PRO A 27 30.04 36.79 4.40
C PRO A 27 30.93 35.56 4.60
N GLY A 28 30.37 34.37 4.39
CA GLY A 28 31.07 33.09 4.59
C GLY A 28 31.04 32.53 6.02
N ASP A 29 30.50 33.28 7.00
CA ASP A 29 30.26 32.75 8.33
C ASP A 29 29.13 31.71 8.30
N PHE A 30 29.28 30.67 9.11
CA PHE A 30 28.21 29.77 9.49
C PHE A 30 28.40 29.43 10.96
N ARG A 31 27.29 29.20 11.68
CA ARG A 31 27.35 28.77 13.07
C ARG A 31 27.32 27.26 13.11
N THR A 32 28.26 26.65 13.81
CA THR A 32 28.21 25.21 14.10
C THR A 32 27.78 25.04 15.54
N TYR A 33 26.70 24.32 15.77
CA TYR A 33 26.21 24.04 17.12
C TYR A 33 26.10 22.55 17.37
N ASN A 34 26.27 22.17 18.63
CA ASN A 34 26.15 20.78 19.05
C ASN A 34 24.69 20.37 19.12
N VAL A 35 24.36 19.21 18.56
CA VAL A 35 23.00 18.67 18.54
C VAL A 35 22.94 17.27 19.11
N ARG A 36 21.79 16.96 19.69
CA ARG A 36 21.34 15.59 19.96
C ARG A 36 20.21 15.26 18.99
N VAL A 37 20.36 14.18 18.24
CA VAL A 37 19.35 13.68 17.30
C VAL A 37 18.80 12.37 17.83
N ARG A 38 17.49 12.22 17.92
CA ARG A 38 16.85 10.93 18.16
C ARG A 38 16.12 10.52 16.90
N VAL A 39 16.38 9.31 16.43
CA VAL A 39 15.62 8.67 15.36
C VAL A 39 14.89 7.49 15.97
N ALA A 40 13.57 7.46 15.87
CA ALA A 40 12.74 6.34 16.28
C ALA A 40 11.90 5.86 15.11
N LEU A 41 11.72 4.55 14.99
CA LEU A 41 11.02 3.93 13.88
C LEU A 41 10.34 2.64 14.33
N ASP A 42 9.08 2.48 13.96
CA ASP A 42 8.35 1.21 14.01
C ASP A 42 8.37 0.59 12.61
N GLU A 43 9.16 -0.47 12.45
CA GLU A 43 9.34 -1.12 11.16
C GLU A 43 8.09 -1.84 10.63
N GLN A 44 7.12 -2.16 11.50
CA GLN A 44 5.87 -2.81 11.09
C GLN A 44 4.95 -1.82 10.39
N THR A 45 4.88 -0.61 10.94
CA THR A 45 3.91 0.41 10.54
C THR A 45 4.51 1.42 9.57
N GLY A 46 5.84 1.51 9.52
CA GLY A 46 6.58 2.50 8.75
C GLY A 46 6.43 3.91 9.29
N GLU A 47 6.09 4.01 10.58
CA GLU A 47 5.93 5.25 11.32
C GLU A 47 7.18 5.53 12.15
N GLY A 48 7.64 6.77 12.15
CA GLY A 48 8.82 7.16 12.88
C GLY A 48 8.79 8.62 13.30
N GLU A 49 9.79 8.98 14.08
CA GLU A 49 9.98 10.33 14.59
C GLU A 49 11.47 10.66 14.60
N ILE A 50 11.80 11.87 14.16
CA ILE A 50 13.14 12.43 14.26
C ILE A 50 13.03 13.67 15.13
N THR A 51 13.73 13.70 16.26
CA THR A 51 13.86 14.91 17.07
C THR A 51 15.28 15.42 17.08
N ILE A 52 15.44 16.74 17.00
CA ILE A 52 16.74 17.40 17.02
C ILE A 52 16.74 18.46 18.11
N SER A 53 17.64 18.34 19.08
CA SER A 53 17.83 19.30 20.16
C SER A 53 19.15 20.03 19.99
N ASN A 54 19.11 21.37 19.98
CA ASN A 54 20.32 22.18 20.09
C ASN A 54 20.81 22.20 21.55
N LYS A 55 22.01 21.66 21.80
CA LYS A 55 22.59 21.57 23.15
C LYS A 55 22.94 22.92 23.75
N GLU A 56 23.16 23.93 22.93
CA GLU A 56 23.44 25.30 23.38
C GLU A 56 22.15 26.05 23.75
N ARG A 57 20.99 25.51 23.39
CA ARG A 57 19.65 26.03 23.66
C ARG A 57 18.76 24.95 24.29
N ALA A 58 19.28 24.31 25.34
CA ALA A 58 18.56 23.26 26.07
C ALA A 58 17.27 23.75 26.76
N ASP A 59 17.03 25.07 26.79
CA ASP A 59 15.80 25.72 27.22
C ASP A 59 14.64 25.57 26.23
N LEU A 60 14.94 25.31 24.96
CA LEU A 60 13.93 25.19 23.90
C LEU A 60 13.50 23.72 23.69
N PRO A 61 12.24 23.49 23.28
CA PRO A 61 11.81 22.17 22.85
C PRO A 61 12.60 21.71 21.61
N PRO A 62 12.79 20.40 21.40
CA PRO A 62 13.40 19.89 20.19
C PRO A 62 12.56 20.19 18.95
N ASP A 63 13.22 20.41 17.82
CA ASP A 63 12.57 20.34 16.52
C ASP A 63 12.09 18.90 16.31
N ARG A 64 10.80 18.73 16.04
CA ARG A 64 10.16 17.43 15.93
C ARG A 64 9.64 17.22 14.53
N TYR A 65 10.08 16.12 13.93
CA TYR A 65 9.70 15.67 12.61
C TYR A 65 9.10 14.28 12.71
N PHE A 66 8.10 14.02 11.88
CA PHE A 66 7.48 12.72 11.75
C PHE A 66 7.91 12.09 10.43
N TRP A 67 8.08 10.78 10.48
CA TRP A 67 8.41 9.95 9.35
C TRP A 67 7.26 9.01 9.08
N ARG A 68 6.76 8.99 7.84
CA ARG A 68 5.75 8.02 7.44
C ARG A 68 5.98 7.64 5.99
N ARG A 69 6.19 6.34 5.74
CA ARG A 69 6.29 5.80 4.38
C ARG A 69 7.37 6.47 3.49
N GLY A 70 8.51 6.84 4.08
CA GLY A 70 9.59 7.51 3.35
C GLY A 70 9.56 9.03 3.28
N ARG A 71 8.51 9.64 3.84
CA ARG A 71 8.28 11.08 3.83
C ARG A 71 8.56 11.65 5.22
N VAL A 72 9.27 12.77 5.26
CA VAL A 72 9.39 13.60 6.46
C VAL A 72 8.31 14.68 6.42
N PHE A 73 7.68 14.96 7.55
CA PHE A 73 6.74 16.05 7.72
C PHE A 73 6.77 16.58 9.16
N GLN A 74 6.18 17.74 9.41
CA GLN A 74 5.91 18.23 10.75
C GLN A 74 4.40 18.22 11.00
N SER A 75 3.97 18.45 12.24
CA SER A 75 2.55 18.48 12.54
C SER A 75 2.22 19.62 13.50
N ASN A 76 1.03 20.20 13.34
CA ASN A 76 0.48 21.19 14.27
C ASN A 76 -0.18 20.50 15.48
N ASP A 77 -0.66 21.29 16.45
CA ASP A 77 -1.33 20.77 17.65
C ASP A 77 -2.64 20.03 17.36
N ALA A 78 -3.25 20.27 16.18
CA ALA A 78 -4.45 19.56 15.73
C ALA A 78 -4.13 18.19 15.10
N GLY A 79 -2.85 17.89 14.86
CA GLY A 79 -2.39 16.66 14.22
C GLY A 79 -2.44 16.69 12.69
N ASP A 80 -2.57 17.86 12.07
CA ASP A 80 -2.50 18.03 10.62
C ASP A 80 -1.05 17.98 10.13
N ASP A 81 -0.85 17.51 8.89
CA ASP A 81 0.46 17.50 8.24
C ASP A 81 0.88 18.93 7.83
N LEU A 82 2.07 19.34 8.25
CA LEU A 82 2.77 20.54 7.80
C LEU A 82 3.98 20.15 6.93
N PRO A 83 4.34 20.96 5.92
CA PRO A 83 5.62 20.84 5.23
C PRO A 83 6.76 20.86 6.26
N PRO A 84 7.76 19.96 6.13
CA PRO A 84 8.90 19.97 7.03
C PRO A 84 9.81 21.18 6.76
N GLU A 85 10.27 21.82 7.82
CA GLU A 85 11.28 22.87 7.77
C GLU A 85 12.71 22.31 7.79
N SER A 86 13.68 23.11 7.35
CA SER A 86 15.10 22.76 7.45
C SER A 86 15.62 23.02 8.88
N VAL A 87 16.56 22.20 9.37
CA VAL A 87 17.31 22.48 10.60
C VAL A 87 18.69 22.98 10.24
N GLY A 88 18.91 24.28 10.38
CA GLY A 88 20.11 24.95 9.87
C GLY A 88 20.31 24.60 8.39
N ASP A 89 21.46 24.04 8.05
CA ASP A 89 21.79 23.66 6.69
C ASP A 89 21.24 22.28 6.29
N LEU A 90 20.59 21.52 7.17
CA LEU A 90 19.98 20.23 6.83
C LEU A 90 18.56 20.42 6.26
N SER A 91 18.40 20.10 4.98
CA SER A 91 17.10 20.12 4.32
C SER A 91 16.23 18.94 4.77
N PRO A 92 14.89 18.99 4.60
CA PRO A 92 14.01 17.85 4.88
C PRO A 92 14.39 16.56 4.15
N ALA A 93 14.84 16.68 2.89
CA ALA A 93 15.34 15.53 2.13
C ALA A 93 16.62 14.94 2.73
N THR A 94 17.45 15.74 3.39
CA THR A 94 18.65 15.26 4.11
C THR A 94 18.25 14.61 5.43
N LEU A 95 17.28 15.18 6.15
CA LEU A 95 16.71 14.60 7.38
C LEU A 95 16.10 13.22 7.10
N ALA A 96 15.45 13.05 5.95
CA ALA A 96 14.91 11.77 5.49
C ALA A 96 15.98 10.67 5.35
N MET A 97 17.24 11.08 5.21
CA MET A 97 18.39 10.21 4.99
C MET A 97 19.35 10.21 6.19
N VAL A 98 18.94 10.76 7.34
CA VAL A 98 19.85 11.01 8.48
C VAL A 98 20.32 9.73 9.19
N HIS A 99 19.71 8.58 8.92
CA HIS A 99 20.07 7.30 9.52
C HIS A 99 19.87 6.13 8.53
N PRO A 100 20.82 5.17 8.43
CA PRO A 100 20.70 4.01 7.53
C PRO A 100 19.41 3.19 7.72
N GLY A 101 18.95 3.07 8.97
CA GLY A 101 17.69 2.37 9.28
C GLY A 101 16.45 2.99 8.62
N LEU A 102 16.42 4.32 8.41
CA LEU A 102 15.33 4.99 7.70
C LEU A 102 15.35 4.65 6.20
N LEU A 103 16.54 4.58 5.59
CA LEU A 103 16.70 4.13 4.20
C LEU A 103 16.26 2.69 4.02
N ALA A 104 16.66 1.80 4.93
CA ALA A 104 16.28 0.39 4.89
C ALA A 104 14.76 0.23 4.98
N ALA A 105 14.10 0.98 5.86
CA ALA A 105 12.64 0.99 5.93
C ALA A 105 12.01 1.59 4.67
N TYR A 106 12.56 2.68 4.14
CA TYR A 106 12.06 3.28 2.92
C TYR A 106 12.11 2.30 1.73
N TRP A 107 13.21 1.56 1.59
CA TRP A 107 13.35 0.51 0.59
C TRP A 107 12.25 -0.56 0.72
N ARG A 108 11.94 -1.01 1.93
CA ARG A 108 10.88 -2.02 2.16
C ARG A 108 9.48 -1.47 1.86
N GLU A 109 9.25 -0.20 2.17
CA GLU A 109 7.95 0.46 2.08
C GLU A 109 7.63 1.02 0.68
N ARG A 110 8.67 1.43 -0.05
CA ARG A 110 8.62 2.08 -1.37
C ARG A 110 9.74 1.60 -2.29
N PRO A 111 9.87 0.28 -2.55
CA PRO A 111 10.90 -0.21 -3.47
C PRO A 111 10.78 0.40 -4.87
N GLU A 112 9.57 0.82 -5.29
CA GLU A 112 9.33 1.51 -6.56
C GLU A 112 10.06 2.85 -6.70
N ASN A 113 10.45 3.46 -5.57
CA ASN A 113 11.22 4.69 -5.56
C ASN A 113 12.72 4.46 -5.65
N PHE A 114 13.16 3.20 -5.75
CA PHE A 114 14.55 2.80 -5.90
C PHE A 114 14.74 2.11 -7.24
N ASN A 115 15.64 2.63 -8.05
CA ASN A 115 15.98 2.02 -9.34
C ASN A 115 17.48 1.71 -9.39
N ALA A 116 17.84 0.46 -9.66
CA ALA A 116 19.24 0.08 -9.82
C ALA A 116 19.79 0.62 -11.15
N GLU A 117 20.86 1.40 -11.10
CA GLU A 117 21.60 1.85 -12.27
C GLU A 117 22.85 0.97 -12.48
N VAL A 118 22.99 0.44 -13.69
CA VAL A 118 24.13 -0.42 -14.10
C VAL A 118 25.41 0.41 -14.33
N THR A 119 25.29 1.74 -14.49
CA THR A 119 26.41 2.65 -14.80
C THR A 119 26.32 3.94 -14.01
N GLY A 120 27.26 4.15 -13.09
CA GLY A 120 27.40 5.42 -12.38
C GLY A 120 28.29 6.44 -13.11
N PRO A 121 28.24 7.72 -12.71
CA PRO A 121 29.09 8.81 -13.23
C PRO A 121 30.54 8.74 -12.74
N ARG A 122 30.85 7.91 -11.73
CA ARG A 122 32.21 7.49 -11.39
C ARG A 122 32.43 6.21 -12.20
N ASN A 123 33.45 6.16 -13.06
CA ASN A 123 33.82 4.97 -13.87
C ASN A 123 34.31 3.78 -13.00
N ASP A 124 33.62 3.49 -11.90
CA ASP A 124 33.80 2.36 -11.02
C ASP A 124 32.72 1.32 -11.37
N ILE A 125 33.12 0.28 -12.08
CA ILE A 125 32.29 -0.84 -12.53
C ILE A 125 31.94 -1.83 -11.38
N LYS A 126 32.44 -1.61 -10.15
CA LYS A 126 32.37 -2.59 -9.05
C LYS A 126 31.35 -2.26 -7.95
N THR A 127 30.76 -1.07 -7.94
CA THR A 127 29.74 -0.68 -6.95
C THR A 127 28.35 -0.53 -7.57
N THR A 128 27.31 -1.07 -6.93
CA THR A 128 25.92 -0.82 -7.31
C THR A 128 25.56 0.63 -7.12
N HIS A 129 24.89 1.20 -8.11
CA HIS A 129 24.30 2.52 -8.07
C HIS A 129 22.78 2.39 -7.94
N TYR A 130 22.16 3.18 -7.07
CA TYR A 130 20.70 3.33 -7.06
C TYR A 130 20.32 4.78 -7.33
N LEU A 131 19.24 4.98 -8.07
CA LEU A 131 18.46 6.20 -8.00
C LEU A 131 17.41 6.04 -6.92
N ILE A 132 17.29 7.03 -6.04
CA ILE A 132 16.30 7.05 -4.97
C ILE A 132 15.49 8.33 -5.08
N ALA A 133 14.21 8.22 -5.40
CA ALA A 133 13.28 9.34 -5.36
C ALA A 133 12.73 9.49 -3.94
N SER A 134 13.07 10.56 -3.21
CA SER A 134 12.62 10.78 -1.83
C SER A 134 12.50 12.25 -1.51
N ASN A 135 11.40 12.65 -0.83
CA ASN A 135 11.15 14.03 -0.39
C ASN A 135 11.40 15.05 -1.51
N ASP A 136 10.75 14.81 -2.66
CA ASP A 136 10.76 15.63 -3.87
C ASP A 136 12.15 15.83 -4.53
N VAL A 137 13.13 15.00 -4.18
CA VAL A 137 14.46 15.01 -4.81
C VAL A 137 14.90 13.63 -5.28
N LEU A 138 15.82 13.62 -6.24
CA LEU A 138 16.46 12.43 -6.76
C LEU A 138 17.87 12.30 -6.17
N TRP A 139 18.10 11.22 -5.44
CA TRP A 139 19.40 10.83 -4.92
C TRP A 139 20.05 9.78 -5.82
N ARG A 140 21.37 9.82 -5.87
CA ARG A 140 22.21 8.68 -6.28
C ARG A 140 22.75 8.04 -5.02
N ALA A 141 22.77 6.72 -4.97
CA ALA A 141 23.21 5.95 -3.81
C ALA A 141 24.20 4.86 -4.21
N TRP A 142 25.10 4.51 -3.28
CA TRP A 142 26.11 3.48 -3.45
C TRP A 142 26.06 2.52 -2.26
N SER A 143 26.16 1.23 -2.52
CA SER A 143 26.26 0.17 -1.49
C SER A 143 27.65 -0.48 -1.41
N GLY A 144 28.63 0.00 -2.19
CA GLY A 144 30.01 -0.52 -2.16
C GLY A 144 30.22 -1.93 -2.75
N GLN A 145 29.17 -2.62 -3.21
CA GLN A 145 29.23 -4.00 -3.76
C GLN A 145 28.23 -4.22 -4.93
N ASN A 146 28.28 -5.37 -5.61
CA ASN A 146 27.48 -5.72 -6.81
C ASN A 146 26.00 -6.08 -6.50
N TYR A 147 25.06 -5.58 -7.31
CA TYR A 147 23.61 -5.61 -7.11
C TYR A 147 23.00 -7.01 -7.27
N LEU A 148 23.67 -7.89 -8.02
CA LEU A 148 23.22 -9.26 -8.26
C LEU A 148 23.23 -10.14 -6.99
N GLN A 149 23.72 -9.62 -5.85
CA GLN A 149 23.85 -10.36 -4.58
C GLN A 149 22.81 -9.97 -3.50
N GLY A 150 21.76 -9.21 -3.85
CA GLY A 150 20.64 -8.86 -2.96
C GLY A 150 20.81 -7.52 -2.21
N PRO A 151 19.80 -7.10 -1.40
CA PRO A 151 19.79 -5.79 -0.77
C PRO A 151 20.91 -5.68 0.27
N ARG A 152 21.82 -4.70 0.10
CA ARG A 152 22.86 -4.38 1.08
C ARG A 152 22.88 -2.87 1.37
N GLU A 153 23.41 -2.56 2.55
CA GLU A 153 23.43 -1.24 3.18
C GLU A 153 23.98 -0.15 2.23
N ILE A 154 23.22 0.94 2.10
CA ILE A 154 23.66 2.13 1.37
C ILE A 154 24.71 2.84 2.23
N THR A 155 25.92 3.01 1.71
CA THR A 155 27.04 3.63 2.44
C THR A 155 27.30 5.06 2.00
N PHE A 156 26.77 5.48 0.86
CA PHE A 156 26.97 6.82 0.34
C PHE A 156 25.77 7.28 -0.48
N LEU A 157 25.40 8.56 -0.32
CA LEU A 157 24.39 9.25 -1.12
C LEU A 157 24.98 10.51 -1.73
N TRP A 158 24.48 10.87 -2.90
CA TRP A 158 24.83 12.11 -3.58
C TRP A 158 23.62 12.67 -4.31
N ARG A 159 23.48 13.99 -4.33
CA ARG A 159 22.52 14.67 -5.20
C ARG A 159 23.08 15.99 -5.70
N ARG A 160 22.57 16.42 -6.86
CA ARG A 160 22.72 17.79 -7.35
C ARG A 160 21.45 18.55 -7.04
N PHE A 161 21.56 19.80 -6.61
CA PHE A 161 20.40 20.66 -6.39
C PHE A 161 20.70 22.12 -6.77
N HIS A 162 19.65 22.92 -6.87
CA HIS A 162 19.74 24.36 -7.09
C HIS A 162 19.70 25.08 -5.73
N HIS A 163 20.71 25.89 -5.46
CA HIS A 163 20.75 26.82 -4.34
C HIS A 163 20.45 28.22 -4.86
N ASP A 164 19.43 28.89 -4.33
CA ASP A 164 18.89 30.13 -4.91
C ASP A 164 19.95 31.25 -5.04
N VAL A 165 20.94 31.27 -4.15
CA VAL A 165 22.06 32.24 -4.18
C VAL A 165 23.26 31.76 -5.00
N MET A 166 23.62 30.48 -4.92
CA MET A 166 24.89 29.95 -5.44
C MET A 166 24.72 29.19 -6.76
N GLY A 167 23.49 29.04 -7.24
CA GLY A 167 23.14 28.27 -8.42
C GLY A 167 23.28 26.76 -8.22
N SER A 168 23.85 26.06 -9.20
CA SER A 168 24.02 24.61 -9.12
C SER A 168 25.06 24.23 -8.06
N THR A 169 24.67 23.37 -7.12
CA THR A 169 25.59 22.78 -6.14
C THR A 169 25.26 21.30 -5.93
N TYR A 170 25.97 20.65 -5.00
CA TYR A 170 25.78 19.24 -4.68
C TYR A 170 25.85 18.99 -3.18
N GLU A 171 25.23 17.90 -2.78
CA GLU A 171 25.24 17.37 -1.42
C GLU A 171 25.63 15.90 -1.46
N ASN A 172 26.35 15.45 -0.43
CA ASN A 172 26.62 14.05 -0.19
C ASN A 172 26.43 13.68 1.28
N ILE A 173 26.08 12.42 1.51
CA ILE A 173 25.96 11.81 2.82
C ILE A 173 26.82 10.56 2.81
N ASP A 174 27.84 10.49 3.66
CA ASP A 174 28.62 9.28 3.91
C ASP A 174 28.11 8.60 5.19
N TYR A 175 27.87 7.30 5.12
CA TYR A 175 27.62 6.44 6.28
C TYR A 175 28.89 5.62 6.55
N ASP A 176 29.64 6.02 7.58
CA ASP A 176 30.88 5.38 8.01
C ASP A 176 30.69 4.76 9.40
N GLY A 177 30.34 3.48 9.42
CA GLY A 177 29.91 2.79 10.63
C GLY A 177 28.69 3.48 11.23
N THR A 178 28.81 3.97 12.46
CA THR A 178 27.73 4.71 13.14
C THR A 178 27.77 6.22 12.89
N THR A 179 28.75 6.70 12.10
CA THR A 179 28.90 8.12 11.78
C THR A 179 28.20 8.45 10.47
N VAL A 180 27.37 9.49 10.50
CA VAL A 180 26.71 10.07 9.33
C VAL A 180 27.31 11.43 9.08
N LEU A 181 27.90 11.62 7.90
CA LEU A 181 28.61 12.84 7.54
C LEU A 181 27.98 13.47 6.31
N VAL A 182 27.43 14.67 6.47
CA VAL A 182 26.80 15.43 5.40
C VAL A 182 27.75 16.51 4.92
N ARG A 183 28.00 16.57 3.61
CA ARG A 183 28.73 17.68 2.99
C ARG A 183 27.93 18.35 1.90
N ARG A 184 28.05 19.68 1.82
CA ARG A 184 27.53 20.52 0.76
C ARG A 184 28.67 21.26 0.09
N ALA A 185 28.80 21.12 -1.23
CA ALA A 185 29.93 21.66 -1.99
C ALA A 185 31.33 21.33 -1.38
N GLY A 186 31.46 20.18 -0.73
CA GLY A 186 32.70 19.74 -0.07
C GLY A 186 32.89 20.23 1.38
N VAL A 187 32.05 21.14 1.87
CA VAL A 187 32.06 21.62 3.26
C VAL A 187 31.20 20.70 4.12
N ILE A 188 31.72 20.28 5.28
CA ILE A 188 30.95 19.50 6.26
C ILE A 188 29.90 20.41 6.88
N VAL A 189 28.63 20.07 6.66
CA VAL A 189 27.47 20.79 7.23
C VAL A 189 26.81 20.03 8.38
N SER A 190 27.07 18.73 8.49
CA SER A 190 26.68 17.95 9.66
C SER A 190 27.57 16.74 9.85
N LYS A 191 27.88 16.42 11.10
CA LYS A 191 28.52 15.17 11.50
C LYS A 191 27.79 14.64 12.72
N LEU A 192 27.16 13.48 12.60
CA LEU A 192 26.41 12.81 13.66
C LEU A 192 27.01 11.44 13.92
N THR A 193 27.09 11.03 15.19
CA THR A 193 27.50 9.68 15.58
C THR A 193 26.37 9.04 16.38
N PHE A 194 25.77 7.99 15.85
CA PHE A 194 24.65 7.27 16.47
C PHE A 194 25.14 6.16 17.40
N ALA A 195 24.45 6.00 18.53
CA ALA A 195 24.56 4.80 19.35
C ALA A 195 23.77 3.65 18.72
N ASP A 196 24.07 2.42 19.15
CA ASP A 196 23.33 1.24 18.70
C ASP A 196 21.82 1.40 18.97
N PRO A 197 20.95 1.00 18.03
CA PRO A 197 19.51 1.05 18.22
C PRO A 197 19.06 0.25 19.44
N LYS A 198 18.13 0.82 20.21
CA LYS A 198 17.50 0.18 21.36
C LYS A 198 16.03 -0.09 21.05
N PRO A 199 15.48 -1.23 21.48
CA PRO A 199 14.06 -1.51 21.33
C PRO A 199 13.21 -0.50 22.12
N ILE A 200 12.09 -0.10 21.54
CA ILE A 200 11.09 0.78 22.18
C ILE A 200 9.69 0.20 22.02
N GLU A 201 8.74 0.77 22.76
CA GLU A 201 7.32 0.58 22.44
C GLU A 201 7.01 1.20 21.07
N ARG A 202 5.96 0.68 20.42
CA ARG A 202 5.53 1.16 19.10
C ARG A 202 5.32 2.67 19.10
N ILE A 203 5.83 3.33 18.07
CA ILE A 203 5.63 4.76 17.85
C ILE A 203 4.46 4.98 16.88
N ARG A 204 3.68 6.03 17.12
CA ARG A 204 2.59 6.46 16.25
C ARG A 204 2.84 7.90 15.84
N THR A 205 2.68 8.16 14.55
CA THR A 205 2.72 9.54 14.05
C THR A 205 1.35 10.21 14.22
N PRO A 206 1.25 11.55 14.29
CA PRO A 206 -0.03 12.26 14.31
C PRO A 206 -0.93 11.80 13.16
N LYS A 207 -2.26 11.85 13.34
CA LYS A 207 -3.21 11.26 12.37
C LYS A 207 -2.92 11.70 10.93
N GLY A 208 -2.56 12.98 10.74
CA GLY A 208 -2.13 13.52 9.46
C GLY A 208 -3.24 13.53 8.40
N ASP A 209 -2.85 13.64 7.13
CA ASP A 209 -3.77 13.48 6.00
C ASP A 209 -3.86 12.00 5.57
N PRO A 210 -4.93 11.27 5.97
CA PRO A 210 -5.06 9.84 5.66
C PRO A 210 -5.09 9.54 4.16
N LYS A 211 -5.39 10.52 3.30
CA LYS A 211 -5.36 10.35 1.84
C LYS A 211 -3.93 10.27 1.29
N ARG A 212 -2.99 11.01 1.89
CA ARG A 212 -1.57 11.01 1.48
C ARG A 212 -0.85 9.74 1.95
N ASP A 213 -1.34 9.16 3.03
CA ASP A 213 -0.71 8.01 3.68
C ASP A 213 -1.32 6.67 3.31
N ALA A 214 -2.40 6.65 2.51
CA ALA A 214 -3.00 5.45 1.98
C ALA A 214 -2.03 4.73 1.01
N ALA A 215 -1.17 3.87 1.56
CA ALA A 215 -0.77 2.66 0.87
C ALA A 215 -2.01 1.83 0.93
N MET A 216 -2.51 1.39 -0.20
CA MET A 216 -3.28 0.16 -0.19
C MET A 216 -2.27 -1.00 -0.10
N VAL A 217 -1.53 -1.07 1.02
CA VAL A 217 -0.79 -2.25 1.46
C VAL A 217 -1.46 -2.65 2.76
N ILE A 218 -2.23 -3.72 2.70
CA ILE A 218 -3.04 -4.18 3.81
C ILE A 218 -2.21 -5.18 4.60
N PRO A 219 -2.09 -5.02 5.93
CA PRO A 219 -1.29 -5.93 6.73
C PRO A 219 -1.99 -7.29 6.85
N PRO A 220 -1.24 -8.41 6.96
CA PRO A 220 -1.80 -9.77 6.96
C PRO A 220 -2.92 -10.00 7.98
N GLU A 221 -2.84 -9.38 9.16
CA GLU A 221 -3.81 -9.53 10.24
C GLU A 221 -5.19 -8.91 9.94
N GLU A 222 -5.31 -8.03 8.94
CA GLU A 222 -6.60 -7.49 8.51
C GLU A 222 -7.38 -8.47 7.62
N PHE A 223 -6.74 -9.52 7.09
CA PHE A 223 -7.39 -10.53 6.25
C PHE A 223 -8.12 -11.59 7.10
N VAL A 224 -9.21 -11.18 7.74
CA VAL A 224 -10.06 -12.02 8.57
C VAL A 224 -11.36 -12.38 7.84
N PHE A 225 -11.76 -13.65 7.91
CA PHE A 225 -12.93 -14.17 7.19
C PHE A 225 -14.12 -14.37 8.12
N ARG A 226 -15.18 -13.59 7.92
CA ARG A 226 -16.49 -13.73 8.58
C ARG A 226 -17.36 -14.71 7.81
N ASP A 227 -17.87 -15.74 8.49
CA ASP A 227 -18.85 -16.69 7.92
C ASP A 227 -20.21 -16.00 7.76
N LEU A 228 -20.75 -16.03 6.53
CA LEU A 228 -22.05 -15.47 6.17
C LEU A 228 -23.11 -16.54 5.87
N GLY A 229 -22.78 -17.82 6.06
CA GLY A 229 -23.63 -18.99 5.86
C GLY A 229 -23.66 -19.50 4.42
N GLY A 230 -23.94 -20.81 4.27
CA GLY A 230 -24.08 -21.46 2.96
C GLY A 230 -22.78 -21.57 2.16
N GLY A 231 -21.65 -21.68 2.86
CA GLY A 231 -20.31 -21.72 2.26
C GLY A 231 -19.75 -20.36 1.85
N LEU A 232 -20.43 -19.24 2.18
CA LEU A 232 -19.96 -17.89 1.85
C LEU A 232 -19.22 -17.26 3.03
N PHE A 233 -18.01 -16.79 2.78
CA PHE A 233 -17.21 -16.02 3.72
C PHE A 233 -16.88 -14.65 3.14
N ALA A 234 -16.82 -13.63 4.00
CA ALA A 234 -16.41 -12.28 3.62
C ALA A 234 -15.15 -11.85 4.38
N CYS A 235 -14.21 -11.29 3.64
CA CYS A 235 -13.06 -10.56 4.14
C CYS A 235 -13.32 -9.07 3.96
N GLU A 236 -13.50 -8.34 5.04
CA GLU A 236 -13.85 -6.91 5.02
C GLU A 236 -12.59 -6.07 5.24
N LEU A 237 -12.23 -5.27 4.24
CA LEU A 237 -10.97 -4.53 4.19
C LEU A 237 -11.26 -3.03 4.30
N ALA A 238 -11.39 -2.54 5.53
CA ALA A 238 -11.75 -1.15 5.81
C ALA A 238 -10.83 -0.14 5.12
N ARG A 239 -9.51 -0.39 5.10
CA ARG A 239 -8.52 0.46 4.41
C ARG A 239 -8.78 0.61 2.91
N ALA A 240 -9.29 -0.44 2.28
CA ALA A 240 -9.62 -0.46 0.85
C ALA A 240 -11.08 -0.08 0.59
N ASN A 241 -11.88 0.16 1.63
CA ASN A 241 -13.33 0.30 1.55
C ASN A 241 -14.02 -0.84 0.76
N ALA A 242 -13.44 -2.04 0.81
CA ALA A 242 -13.77 -3.14 -0.09
C ALA A 242 -13.97 -4.45 0.67
N ARG A 243 -14.77 -5.35 0.09
CA ARG A 243 -14.99 -6.71 0.55
C ARG A 243 -14.37 -7.68 -0.45
N VAL A 244 -13.85 -8.81 0.00
CA VAL A 244 -13.54 -9.95 -0.87
C VAL A 244 -14.29 -11.16 -0.34
N PHE A 245 -14.81 -12.00 -1.22
CA PHE A 245 -15.58 -13.17 -0.84
C PHE A 245 -14.83 -14.45 -1.15
N VAL A 246 -14.98 -15.43 -0.26
CA VAL A 246 -14.54 -16.80 -0.49
C VAL A 246 -15.77 -17.69 -0.44
N ILE A 247 -16.01 -18.45 -1.49
CA ILE A 247 -17.03 -19.50 -1.54
C ILE A 247 -16.32 -20.84 -1.34
N GLU A 248 -16.65 -21.53 -0.26
CA GLU A 248 -16.05 -22.78 0.14
C GLU A 248 -16.91 -23.98 -0.31
N PHE A 249 -16.34 -24.75 -1.24
CA PHE A 249 -16.84 -26.05 -1.67
C PHE A 249 -16.17 -27.16 -0.85
N GLU A 250 -16.55 -28.42 -1.09
CA GLU A 250 -16.04 -29.59 -0.38
C GLU A 250 -14.52 -29.73 -0.54
N ASP A 251 -14.00 -29.64 -1.76
CA ASP A 251 -12.59 -29.88 -2.10
C ASP A 251 -11.82 -28.64 -2.59
N HIS A 252 -12.49 -27.49 -2.78
CA HIS A 252 -11.87 -26.29 -3.35
C HIS A 252 -12.56 -24.99 -2.95
N LEU A 253 -12.00 -23.87 -3.40
CA LEU A 253 -12.53 -22.54 -3.17
C LEU A 253 -12.75 -21.79 -4.49
N LEU A 254 -13.72 -20.88 -4.48
CA LEU A 254 -13.82 -19.78 -5.43
C LEU A 254 -13.60 -18.46 -4.69
N VAL A 255 -12.71 -17.62 -5.18
CA VAL A 255 -12.54 -16.25 -4.67
C VAL A 255 -13.25 -15.28 -5.61
N PHE A 256 -14.10 -14.43 -5.03
CA PHE A 256 -14.81 -13.39 -5.77
C PHE A 256 -14.41 -12.00 -5.25
N GLU A 257 -13.95 -11.16 -6.19
CA GLU A 257 -13.40 -9.80 -6.03
C GLU A 257 -11.91 -9.74 -5.70
N GLY A 258 -11.25 -8.72 -6.27
CA GLY A 258 -9.82 -8.44 -6.06
C GLY A 258 -9.57 -7.27 -5.11
N VAL A 259 -8.29 -7.01 -4.83
CA VAL A 259 -7.86 -5.94 -3.90
C VAL A 259 -6.66 -5.13 -4.43
N TYR A 260 -6.89 -4.35 -5.48
CA TYR A 260 -6.04 -3.32 -6.09
C TYR A 260 -4.64 -3.72 -6.61
N THR A 261 -3.83 -4.39 -5.81
CA THR A 261 -2.43 -4.67 -6.11
C THR A 261 -2.14 -6.16 -5.96
N THR A 262 -1.18 -6.64 -6.75
CA THR A 262 -0.68 -8.02 -6.65
C THR A 262 -0.14 -8.32 -5.26
N ARG A 263 0.53 -7.34 -4.62
CA ARG A 263 1.01 -7.44 -3.23
C ARG A 263 -0.12 -7.77 -2.25
N ASN A 264 -1.25 -7.05 -2.30
CA ASN A 264 -2.37 -7.35 -1.39
C ASN A 264 -3.02 -8.69 -1.73
N ALA A 265 -3.12 -9.01 -3.02
CA ALA A 265 -3.72 -10.25 -3.47
C ALA A 265 -2.87 -11.48 -3.08
N GLU A 266 -1.55 -11.38 -3.07
CA GLU A 266 -0.62 -12.40 -2.54
C GLU A 266 -0.79 -12.58 -1.02
N THR A 267 -0.90 -11.47 -0.27
CA THR A 267 -1.16 -11.53 1.18
C THR A 267 -2.52 -12.18 1.46
N LEU A 268 -3.55 -11.81 0.69
CA LEU A 268 -4.87 -12.42 0.75
C LEU A 268 -4.80 -13.92 0.43
N ALA A 269 -4.09 -14.31 -0.63
CA ALA A 269 -3.91 -15.72 -1.00
C ALA A 269 -3.26 -16.53 0.11
N ALA A 270 -2.26 -15.97 0.78
CA ALA A 270 -1.65 -16.59 1.96
C ALA A 270 -2.66 -16.75 3.11
N ALA A 271 -3.46 -15.73 3.40
CA ALA A 271 -4.50 -15.79 4.43
C ALA A 271 -5.61 -16.81 4.09
N VAL A 272 -6.04 -16.89 2.83
CA VAL A 272 -7.00 -17.88 2.34
C VAL A 272 -6.44 -19.30 2.51
N ARG A 273 -5.20 -19.53 2.05
CA ARG A 273 -4.53 -20.83 2.20
C ARG A 273 -4.43 -21.24 3.66
N GLU A 274 -4.09 -20.30 4.54
CA GLU A 274 -3.99 -20.57 5.98
C GLU A 274 -5.35 -20.88 6.61
N ARG A 275 -6.39 -20.12 6.27
CA ARG A 275 -7.71 -20.25 6.88
C ARG A 275 -8.50 -21.47 6.42
N PHE A 276 -8.45 -21.78 5.13
CA PHE A 276 -9.35 -22.77 4.51
C PHE A 276 -8.67 -24.10 4.18
N LYS A 277 -7.33 -24.12 4.07
CA LYS A 277 -6.54 -25.34 3.76
C LYS A 277 -7.05 -26.10 2.50
N LYS A 278 -7.61 -25.36 1.54
CA LYS A 278 -8.15 -25.86 0.27
C LYS A 278 -7.57 -25.06 -0.92
N PRO A 279 -7.39 -25.67 -2.09
CA PRO A 279 -6.93 -24.96 -3.28
C PRO A 279 -7.99 -23.98 -3.79
N VAL A 280 -7.56 -22.82 -4.27
CA VAL A 280 -8.42 -21.90 -5.02
C VAL A 280 -8.44 -22.34 -6.48
N LYS A 281 -9.55 -22.94 -6.94
CA LYS A 281 -9.69 -23.37 -8.34
C LYS A 281 -10.19 -22.25 -9.24
N PHE A 282 -10.94 -21.30 -8.68
CA PHE A 282 -11.57 -20.24 -9.47
C PHE A 282 -11.36 -18.88 -8.82
N PHE A 283 -11.04 -17.90 -9.65
CA PHE A 283 -11.07 -16.49 -9.29
C PHE A 283 -11.98 -15.75 -10.26
N ALA A 284 -12.85 -14.91 -9.72
CA ALA A 284 -13.73 -14.07 -10.51
C ALA A 284 -13.78 -12.67 -9.89
N PHE A 285 -14.13 -11.68 -10.69
CA PHE A 285 -14.35 -10.31 -10.22
C PHE A 285 -15.53 -9.68 -10.93
N SER A 286 -16.13 -8.67 -10.31
CA SER A 286 -17.35 -8.05 -10.83
C SER A 286 -17.13 -7.32 -12.16
N HIS A 287 -16.12 -6.47 -12.27
CA HIS A 287 -15.87 -5.67 -13.48
C HIS A 287 -14.43 -5.14 -13.58
N ILE A 288 -14.13 -4.51 -14.72
CA ILE A 288 -12.79 -4.15 -15.18
C ILE A 288 -12.05 -3.03 -14.42
N HIS A 289 -12.62 -2.46 -13.36
CA HIS A 289 -11.89 -1.47 -12.57
C HIS A 289 -10.63 -2.09 -11.95
N GLY A 290 -9.53 -1.34 -11.95
CA GLY A 290 -8.22 -1.82 -11.52
C GLY A 290 -8.21 -2.42 -10.10
N GLN A 291 -9.12 -1.98 -9.24
CA GLN A 291 -9.29 -2.54 -7.90
C GLN A 291 -9.63 -4.03 -7.89
N TYR A 292 -10.38 -4.51 -8.88
CA TYR A 292 -10.80 -5.90 -8.95
C TYR A 292 -9.87 -6.74 -9.84
N VAL A 293 -9.46 -6.17 -10.98
CA VAL A 293 -8.55 -6.82 -11.93
C VAL A 293 -7.16 -7.06 -11.32
N GLY A 294 -6.73 -6.18 -10.39
CA GLY A 294 -5.41 -6.24 -9.76
C GLY A 294 -5.08 -7.54 -9.01
N GLY A 295 -6.08 -8.41 -8.74
CA GLY A 295 -5.87 -9.74 -8.16
C GLY A 295 -5.51 -10.84 -9.16
N ALA A 296 -5.71 -10.64 -10.47
CA ALA A 296 -5.65 -11.70 -11.47
C ALA A 296 -4.33 -12.47 -11.47
N ARG A 297 -3.19 -11.77 -11.41
CA ARG A 297 -1.85 -12.40 -11.45
C ARG A 297 -1.56 -13.25 -10.22
N ALA A 298 -1.95 -12.77 -9.03
CA ALA A 298 -1.76 -13.51 -7.78
C ALA A 298 -2.59 -14.80 -7.78
N TRP A 299 -3.84 -14.75 -8.25
CA TRP A 299 -4.69 -15.95 -8.32
C TRP A 299 -4.29 -16.90 -9.44
N ALA A 300 -3.80 -16.40 -10.57
CA ALA A 300 -3.18 -17.25 -11.58
C ALA A 300 -1.93 -17.97 -11.04
N HIS A 301 -1.12 -17.29 -10.22
CA HIS A 301 0.02 -17.91 -9.53
C HIS A 301 -0.41 -19.04 -8.58
N GLU A 302 -1.53 -18.87 -7.86
CA GLU A 302 -2.12 -19.93 -7.02
C GLU A 302 -2.81 -21.04 -7.83
N GLY A 303 -2.80 -20.97 -9.17
CA GLY A 303 -3.33 -21.99 -10.08
C GLY A 303 -4.82 -21.87 -10.37
N ALA A 304 -5.46 -20.75 -10.04
CA ALA A 304 -6.88 -20.55 -10.28
C ALA A 304 -7.18 -20.26 -11.77
N THR A 305 -8.29 -20.81 -12.27
CA THR A 305 -8.91 -20.35 -13.51
C THR A 305 -9.60 -19.01 -13.28
N ILE A 306 -9.25 -18.02 -14.10
CA ILE A 306 -9.83 -16.67 -14.03
C ILE A 306 -11.11 -16.64 -14.87
N LEU A 307 -12.25 -16.54 -14.21
CA LEU A 307 -13.56 -16.40 -14.83
C LEU A 307 -13.82 -14.92 -15.11
N VAL A 308 -14.09 -14.58 -16.37
CA VAL A 308 -14.25 -13.17 -16.82
C VAL A 308 -15.34 -13.05 -17.89
N PRO A 309 -15.98 -11.87 -18.03
CA PRO A 309 -16.81 -11.62 -19.21
C PRO A 309 -15.98 -11.69 -20.51
N PRO A 310 -16.56 -12.09 -21.65
CA PRO A 310 -15.86 -12.13 -22.93
C PRO A 310 -15.18 -10.81 -23.31
N THR A 311 -15.82 -9.68 -23.04
CA THR A 311 -15.25 -8.34 -23.30
C THR A 311 -14.02 -8.03 -22.44
N SER A 312 -13.88 -8.69 -21.28
CA SER A 312 -12.79 -8.48 -20.32
C SER A 312 -11.62 -9.44 -20.51
N ALA A 313 -11.79 -10.53 -21.26
CA ALA A 313 -10.74 -11.53 -21.48
C ALA A 313 -9.45 -10.97 -22.13
N PRO A 314 -9.52 -10.03 -23.11
CA PRO A 314 -8.32 -9.38 -23.64
C PRO A 314 -7.54 -8.61 -22.57
N LEU A 315 -8.22 -7.84 -21.72
CA LEU A 315 -7.59 -7.10 -20.62
C LEU A 315 -6.89 -8.03 -19.64
N VAL A 316 -7.53 -9.15 -19.27
CA VAL A 316 -6.94 -10.12 -18.34
C VAL A 316 -5.70 -10.77 -18.95
N THR A 317 -5.74 -11.06 -20.25
CA THR A 317 -4.59 -11.60 -20.99
C THR A 317 -3.42 -10.60 -21.01
N GLU A 318 -3.70 -9.32 -21.21
CA GLU A 318 -2.71 -8.24 -21.14
C GLU A 318 -2.11 -8.16 -19.73
N VAL A 319 -2.94 -8.16 -18.69
CA VAL A 319 -2.50 -8.13 -17.28
C VAL A 319 -1.59 -9.31 -16.94
N LEU A 320 -1.92 -10.51 -17.40
CA LEU A 320 -1.09 -11.71 -17.17
C LEU A 320 0.22 -11.70 -17.95
N SER A 321 0.28 -10.96 -19.07
CA SER A 321 1.46 -10.82 -19.92
C SER A 321 2.31 -9.59 -19.58
N ALA A 322 1.81 -8.68 -18.74
CA ALA A 322 2.47 -7.44 -18.41
C ALA A 322 3.82 -7.69 -17.68
N PRO A 323 4.89 -6.94 -18.04
CA PRO A 323 6.17 -7.03 -17.36
C PRO A 323 6.11 -6.35 -15.98
N PHE A 324 6.54 -7.07 -14.94
CA PHE A 324 6.64 -6.57 -13.57
C PHE A 324 8.13 -6.52 -13.18
N ASP A 325 8.93 -5.80 -13.97
CA ASP A 325 10.40 -5.84 -13.88
C ASP A 325 10.94 -5.00 -12.72
N LEU A 326 10.23 -3.94 -12.32
CA LEU A 326 10.60 -3.11 -11.15
C LEU A 326 10.31 -3.82 -9.82
N ARG A 327 9.22 -4.59 -9.79
CA ARG A 327 8.80 -5.36 -8.62
C ARG A 327 8.15 -6.64 -9.10
N SER A 328 8.97 -7.66 -9.31
CA SER A 328 8.48 -8.98 -9.71
C SER A 328 7.55 -9.53 -8.64
N ASP A 329 6.32 -9.82 -9.06
CA ASP A 329 5.35 -10.56 -8.26
C ASP A 329 5.59 -12.06 -8.40
N ALA A 330 4.89 -12.86 -7.60
CA ALA A 330 5.03 -14.32 -7.63
C ALA A 330 4.74 -14.89 -9.02
N TRP A 331 3.81 -14.29 -9.77
CA TRP A 331 3.51 -14.65 -11.16
C TRP A 331 4.70 -14.46 -12.08
N SER A 332 5.44 -13.35 -11.98
CA SER A 332 6.63 -13.07 -12.80
C SER A 332 7.78 -14.03 -12.56
N LEU A 333 7.86 -14.58 -11.34
CA LEU A 333 8.93 -15.49 -10.93
C LEU A 333 8.61 -16.95 -11.26
N ALA A 334 7.36 -17.26 -11.62
CA ALA A 334 6.91 -18.60 -11.91
C ALA A 334 6.84 -18.88 -13.42
N SER A 335 7.07 -20.15 -13.79
CA SER A 335 6.84 -20.63 -15.16
C SER A 335 5.48 -21.32 -15.26
N ASN A 336 4.42 -20.56 -15.01
CA ASN A 336 3.05 -21.09 -14.95
C ASN A 336 2.26 -20.73 -16.21
N ALA A 337 1.44 -21.67 -16.68
CA ALA A 337 0.42 -21.37 -17.70
C ALA A 337 -0.79 -20.73 -17.02
N SER A 338 -1.31 -19.64 -17.57
CA SER A 338 -2.55 -19.04 -17.10
C SER A 338 -3.77 -19.76 -17.69
N SER A 339 -4.88 -19.73 -16.96
CA SER A 339 -6.16 -20.24 -17.41
C SER A 339 -7.20 -19.12 -17.30
N VAL A 340 -7.79 -18.73 -18.43
CA VAL A 340 -8.83 -17.69 -18.51
C VAL A 340 -10.05 -18.31 -19.18
N GLU A 341 -11.21 -18.20 -18.53
CA GLU A 341 -12.48 -18.75 -19.03
C GLU A 341 -13.49 -17.63 -19.26
N PRO A 342 -13.80 -17.29 -20.52
CA PRO A 342 -14.84 -16.32 -20.87
C PRO A 342 -16.25 -16.84 -20.57
N ILE A 343 -17.03 -16.11 -19.77
CA ILE A 343 -18.40 -16.48 -19.38
C ILE A 343 -19.42 -15.54 -20.05
N ALA A 344 -19.98 -15.96 -21.17
CA ALA A 344 -20.87 -15.12 -21.97
C ALA A 344 -22.22 -14.80 -21.30
N GLU A 345 -22.74 -15.71 -20.47
CA GLU A 345 -24.08 -15.59 -19.87
C GLU A 345 -24.09 -15.92 -18.38
N LYS A 346 -23.69 -17.14 -18.02
CA LYS A 346 -23.61 -17.58 -16.63
C LYS A 346 -22.63 -18.73 -16.43
N TRP A 347 -22.07 -18.81 -15.24
CA TRP A 347 -21.29 -19.94 -14.74
C TRP A 347 -21.92 -20.41 -13.43
N ALA A 348 -22.09 -21.71 -13.23
CA ALA A 348 -22.76 -22.24 -12.05
C ALA A 348 -22.03 -23.45 -11.50
N HIS A 349 -21.92 -23.52 -10.18
CA HIS A 349 -21.30 -24.64 -9.48
C HIS A 349 -22.02 -24.94 -8.17
N GLN A 350 -22.15 -26.22 -7.83
CA GLN A 350 -22.85 -26.66 -6.62
C GLN A 350 -22.35 -28.03 -6.15
N ASP A 351 -22.21 -28.18 -4.84
CA ASP A 351 -21.97 -29.45 -4.16
C ASP A 351 -22.75 -29.52 -2.83
N ALA A 352 -22.36 -30.38 -1.90
CA ALA A 352 -23.00 -30.47 -0.58
C ALA A 352 -22.80 -29.22 0.28
N SER A 353 -21.69 -28.49 0.11
CA SER A 353 -21.28 -27.33 0.93
C SER A 353 -21.89 -26.01 0.43
N ALA A 354 -21.81 -25.73 -0.88
CA ALA A 354 -22.19 -24.44 -1.45
C ALA A 354 -22.94 -24.58 -2.80
N SER A 355 -23.60 -23.49 -3.20
CA SER A 355 -24.22 -23.34 -4.52
C SER A 355 -24.07 -21.89 -4.96
N VAL A 356 -23.48 -21.68 -6.14
CA VAL A 356 -23.17 -20.36 -6.68
C VAL A 356 -23.54 -20.28 -8.16
N VAL A 357 -23.99 -19.10 -8.58
CA VAL A 357 -24.22 -18.73 -9.97
C VAL A 357 -23.59 -17.36 -10.20
N ILE A 358 -22.57 -17.29 -11.04
CA ILE A 358 -22.03 -16.04 -11.57
C ILE A 358 -22.84 -15.69 -12.82
N ILE A 359 -23.41 -14.50 -12.86
CA ILE A 359 -24.27 -14.03 -13.94
C ILE A 359 -23.60 -12.84 -14.61
N ASN A 360 -23.48 -12.89 -15.93
CA ASN A 360 -23.03 -11.77 -16.75
C ASN A 360 -24.19 -10.81 -17.02
N ASP A 361 -24.24 -9.72 -16.27
CA ASP A 361 -25.16 -8.61 -16.41
C ASP A 361 -24.64 -7.58 -17.43
N LYS A 362 -25.17 -7.68 -18.64
CA LYS A 362 -24.93 -6.76 -19.77
C LYS A 362 -25.77 -5.47 -19.68
N GLU A 363 -26.62 -5.37 -18.66
CA GLU A 363 -27.53 -4.26 -18.42
C GLU A 363 -27.11 -3.46 -17.17
N SER A 364 -25.90 -3.68 -16.62
CA SER A 364 -25.49 -3.18 -15.29
C SER A 364 -25.50 -1.66 -15.10
N ASP A 365 -25.54 -0.87 -16.18
CA ASP A 365 -25.44 0.60 -16.17
C ASP A 365 -24.14 1.08 -15.49
N HIS A 366 -23.06 0.31 -15.66
CA HIS A 366 -21.74 0.61 -15.09
C HIS A 366 -20.59 0.28 -16.03
N THR A 367 -20.55 -0.94 -16.55
CA THR A 367 -19.61 -1.39 -17.61
C THR A 367 -20.37 -2.24 -18.64
N ASP A 368 -19.79 -2.41 -19.84
CA ASP A 368 -20.40 -3.16 -20.95
C ASP A 368 -20.84 -4.58 -20.55
N GLU A 369 -20.06 -5.21 -19.68
CA GLU A 369 -20.39 -6.47 -19.02
C GLU A 369 -19.98 -6.41 -17.54
N TYR A 370 -20.73 -7.12 -16.68
CA TYR A 370 -20.58 -7.05 -15.23
C TYR A 370 -20.99 -8.38 -14.59
N PHE A 371 -20.17 -8.95 -13.69
CA PHE A 371 -20.56 -10.11 -12.91
C PHE A 371 -21.27 -9.74 -11.61
N VAL A 372 -22.47 -10.30 -11.44
CA VAL A 372 -23.11 -10.45 -10.13
C VAL A 372 -23.07 -11.91 -9.71
N VAL A 373 -22.93 -12.17 -8.41
CA VAL A 373 -22.85 -13.54 -7.88
C VAL A 373 -24.07 -13.83 -7.03
N TYR A 374 -24.84 -14.84 -7.42
CA TYR A 374 -26.03 -15.28 -6.72
C TYR A 374 -25.78 -16.62 -6.03
N LEU A 375 -26.15 -16.73 -4.75
CA LEU A 375 -26.11 -17.96 -3.96
C LEU A 375 -27.54 -18.46 -3.72
N PRO A 376 -28.02 -19.47 -4.47
CA PRO A 376 -29.42 -19.88 -4.42
C PRO A 376 -29.88 -20.40 -3.07
N ARG A 377 -29.02 -21.12 -2.33
CA ARG A 377 -29.36 -21.72 -1.03
C ARG A 377 -29.68 -20.69 0.04
N THR A 378 -28.93 -19.60 0.05
CA THR A 378 -29.08 -18.50 1.02
C THR A 378 -29.83 -17.32 0.43
N LYS A 379 -30.24 -17.41 -0.85
CA LYS A 379 -30.88 -16.32 -1.62
C LYS A 379 -30.11 -15.00 -1.47
N THR A 380 -28.79 -15.11 -1.47
CA THR A 380 -27.87 -13.97 -1.32
C THR A 380 -27.37 -13.56 -2.69
N ILE A 381 -27.37 -12.26 -2.99
CA ILE A 381 -26.71 -11.71 -4.17
C ILE A 381 -25.55 -10.79 -3.75
N LEU A 382 -24.39 -11.00 -4.35
CA LEU A 382 -23.22 -10.14 -4.24
C LEU A 382 -23.24 -9.19 -5.43
N THR A 383 -23.33 -7.89 -5.14
CA THR A 383 -23.71 -6.88 -6.15
C THR A 383 -22.53 -6.07 -6.69
N GLY A 384 -21.30 -6.37 -6.25
CA GLY A 384 -20.16 -5.52 -6.54
C GLY A 384 -20.39 -4.10 -6.00
N ASP A 385 -20.26 -3.11 -6.87
CA ASP A 385 -20.52 -1.70 -6.62
C ASP A 385 -21.83 -1.15 -7.22
N LEU A 386 -22.77 -2.02 -7.63
CA LEU A 386 -24.01 -1.55 -8.27
C LEU A 386 -25.04 -0.95 -7.29
N LEU A 387 -25.01 -1.32 -6.01
CA LEU A 387 -26.09 -1.00 -5.05
C LEU A 387 -25.71 0.12 -4.07
N PHE A 388 -26.46 1.24 -4.14
CA PHE A 388 -26.38 2.40 -3.26
C PHE A 388 -27.72 2.59 -2.53
N TYR A 389 -28.03 1.68 -1.62
CA TYR A 389 -29.27 1.74 -0.84
C TYR A 389 -29.19 2.75 0.29
N ARG A 390 -30.11 3.72 0.31
CA ARG A 390 -30.31 4.67 1.41
C ARG A 390 -31.71 4.49 2.00
N PRO A 391 -31.86 4.19 3.30
CA PRO A 391 -33.16 4.01 3.92
C PRO A 391 -34.12 5.18 3.64
N GLY A 392 -35.35 4.85 3.20
CA GLY A 392 -36.39 5.84 2.89
C GLY A 392 -36.19 6.64 1.61
N LYS A 393 -35.23 6.28 0.74
CA LYS A 393 -35.03 6.90 -0.57
C LYS A 393 -35.29 5.89 -1.69
N ALA A 394 -35.83 6.36 -2.80
CA ALA A 394 -35.95 5.56 -4.02
C ALA A 394 -34.58 5.21 -4.58
N LEU A 395 -34.47 4.02 -5.21
CA LEU A 395 -33.28 3.66 -5.96
C LEU A 395 -33.20 4.46 -7.26
N THR A 396 -31.99 4.80 -7.69
CA THR A 396 -31.73 5.52 -8.95
C THR A 396 -30.49 4.95 -9.65
N GLY A 397 -30.34 5.25 -10.95
CA GLY A 397 -29.22 4.80 -11.79
C GLY A 397 -28.99 3.29 -11.71
N ARG A 398 -27.72 2.88 -11.73
CA ARG A 398 -27.28 1.48 -11.61
C ARG A 398 -27.92 0.67 -10.47
N SER A 399 -28.33 1.30 -9.36
CA SER A 399 -29.01 0.59 -8.27
C SER A 399 -30.45 0.22 -8.62
N LEU A 400 -31.16 1.10 -9.34
CA LEU A 400 -32.50 0.78 -9.85
C LEU A 400 -32.41 -0.23 -11.00
N THR A 401 -31.39 -0.11 -11.84
CA THR A 401 -31.12 -1.04 -12.93
C THR A 401 -30.85 -2.45 -12.41
N LEU A 402 -30.00 -2.61 -11.39
CA LEU A 402 -29.79 -3.87 -10.68
C LEU A 402 -31.10 -4.47 -10.14
N ALA A 403 -31.90 -3.65 -9.44
CA ALA A 403 -33.16 -4.14 -8.87
C ALA A 403 -34.15 -4.62 -9.96
N SER A 404 -34.22 -3.88 -11.06
CA SER A 404 -35.02 -4.22 -12.24
C SER A 404 -34.50 -5.50 -12.90
N TYR A 405 -33.19 -5.67 -12.98
CA TYR A 405 -32.55 -6.86 -13.53
C TYR A 405 -32.84 -8.11 -12.68
N ILE A 406 -32.74 -8.00 -11.35
CA ILE A 406 -33.08 -9.07 -10.39
C ILE A 406 -34.54 -9.52 -10.59
N GLU A 407 -35.48 -8.57 -10.72
CA GLU A 407 -36.89 -8.86 -10.97
C GLU A 407 -37.10 -9.51 -12.34
N LYS A 408 -36.51 -8.94 -13.39
CA LYS A 408 -36.56 -9.46 -14.77
C LYS A 408 -36.05 -10.89 -14.89
N LYS A 409 -34.99 -11.24 -14.14
CA LYS A 409 -34.41 -12.59 -14.11
C LYS A 409 -35.14 -13.55 -13.16
N GLY A 410 -36.12 -13.07 -12.39
CA GLY A 410 -36.88 -13.89 -11.45
C GLY A 410 -36.03 -14.45 -10.30
N LEU A 411 -34.97 -13.74 -9.90
CA LEU A 411 -34.08 -14.21 -8.83
C LEU A 411 -34.74 -14.01 -7.46
N ALA A 412 -34.88 -15.08 -6.69
CA ALA A 412 -35.36 -14.99 -5.31
C ALA A 412 -34.22 -14.46 -4.42
N VAL A 413 -34.28 -13.17 -4.08
CA VAL A 413 -33.28 -12.49 -3.27
C VAL A 413 -33.87 -12.09 -1.92
N ASP A 414 -33.26 -12.61 -0.85
CA ASP A 414 -33.58 -12.26 0.54
C ASP A 414 -32.46 -11.38 1.16
N ARG A 415 -31.23 -11.43 0.62
CA ARG A 415 -30.08 -10.66 1.09
C ARG A 415 -29.23 -10.14 -0.08
N CYS A 416 -28.91 -8.86 -0.08
CA CYS A 416 -27.97 -8.21 -1.00
C CYS A 416 -26.75 -7.75 -0.23
N ILE A 417 -25.55 -8.02 -0.74
CA ILE A 417 -24.29 -7.63 -0.11
C ILE A 417 -23.43 -6.92 -1.15
N THR A 418 -22.98 -5.71 -0.84
CA THR A 418 -22.07 -4.96 -1.72
C THR A 418 -20.63 -5.40 -1.51
N THR A 419 -19.82 -5.29 -2.55
CA THR A 419 -18.36 -5.39 -2.44
C THR A 419 -17.78 -4.04 -2.05
N TRP A 420 -18.28 -2.97 -2.67
CA TRP A 420 -17.92 -1.59 -2.41
C TRP A 420 -19.17 -0.72 -2.54
N PRO A 421 -19.35 0.32 -1.71
CA PRO A 421 -18.53 0.65 -0.56
C PRO A 421 -18.87 -0.20 0.67
N LEU A 422 -17.89 -0.46 1.54
CA LEU A 422 -18.15 -0.89 2.92
C LEU A 422 -18.69 0.28 3.74
N GLU A 423 -18.09 1.46 3.61
CA GLU A 423 -18.48 2.68 4.29
C GLU A 423 -18.77 3.78 3.28
N TRP A 424 -20.01 4.30 3.32
CA TRP A 424 -20.42 5.47 2.57
C TRP A 424 -21.54 6.22 3.30
N PRO A 425 -21.51 7.56 3.38
CA PRO A 425 -22.50 8.33 4.12
C PRO A 425 -23.96 7.98 3.77
N GLY A 426 -24.68 7.45 4.76
CA GLY A 426 -26.10 7.11 4.68
C GLY A 426 -26.44 5.89 3.81
N VAL A 427 -25.45 5.10 3.37
CA VAL A 427 -25.65 3.92 2.52
C VAL A 427 -25.44 2.65 3.34
N LYS A 428 -26.35 1.68 3.22
CA LYS A 428 -26.15 0.32 3.78
C LYS A 428 -25.43 -0.57 2.77
N ASN A 429 -24.50 -1.39 3.27
CA ASN A 429 -23.72 -2.35 2.47
C ASN A 429 -24.25 -3.81 2.55
N GLU A 430 -25.22 -4.04 3.43
CA GLU A 430 -26.05 -5.26 3.52
C GLU A 430 -27.52 -4.81 3.55
N VAL A 431 -28.30 -5.32 2.60
CA VAL A 431 -29.68 -4.88 2.36
C VAL A 431 -30.58 -6.11 2.23
N THR A 432 -31.75 -6.09 2.87
CA THR A 432 -32.72 -7.18 2.71
C THR A 432 -33.40 -7.14 1.34
N GLY A 433 -33.89 -8.28 0.86
CA GLY A 433 -34.67 -8.35 -0.36
C GLY A 433 -35.93 -7.47 -0.32
N GLU A 434 -36.56 -7.34 0.86
CA GLU A 434 -37.72 -6.48 1.06
C GLU A 434 -37.36 -5.00 0.94
N GLU A 435 -36.29 -4.56 1.61
CA GLU A 435 -35.78 -3.19 1.49
C GLU A 435 -35.45 -2.83 0.04
N LEU A 436 -34.77 -3.72 -0.69
CA LEU A 436 -34.46 -3.52 -2.11
C LEU A 436 -35.73 -3.34 -2.95
N ARG A 437 -36.70 -4.26 -2.83
CA ARG A 437 -37.96 -4.21 -3.59
C ARG A 437 -38.79 -2.97 -3.24
N ALA A 438 -38.84 -2.58 -1.98
CA ALA A 438 -39.56 -1.40 -1.54
C ALA A 438 -38.94 -0.13 -2.12
N ALA A 439 -37.60 0.01 -2.07
CA ALA A 439 -36.91 1.17 -2.60
C ALA A 439 -36.92 1.25 -4.14
N ALA A 440 -36.96 0.11 -4.84
CA ALA A 440 -37.13 0.07 -6.30
C ALA A 440 -38.51 0.56 -6.76
N LYS A 441 -39.55 0.40 -5.92
CA LYS A 441 -40.93 0.80 -6.21
C LYS A 441 -41.28 2.20 -5.69
N ALA A 442 -40.42 2.80 -4.88
CA ALA A 442 -40.60 4.15 -4.40
C ALA A 442 -40.48 5.16 -5.56
N LYS A 443 -41.32 6.20 -5.54
CA LYS A 443 -41.34 7.27 -6.54
C LYS A 443 -40.54 8.48 -6.08
#